data_AF-A0A9N9J395-F1
#
_entry.id   AF-A0A9N9J395-F1
#
_cell.length_a   1.000
_cell.length_b   1.000
_cell.length_c   1.000
_cell.angle_alpha   90.00
_cell.angle_beta   90.00
_cell.angle_gamma   90.00
#
_symmetry.space_group_name_H-M   'P 1'
#
loop_
_entity.id
_entity.type
_entity.pdbx_description
1 polymer ?
#
loop_
_entity_poly.entity_id
_entity_poly.type
_entity_poly.pdbx_seq_one_letter_code
_entity_poly.pdbx_strand_id
1 'polypeptide(L)'
;LDDYPTDTDIDISHQNCFHAYDGRNRWFDKAIQVLVANNGHPPNASPIELSSPQYLKWVVDNSIMNTIQQAQINIQAAIDNLDSVLLHYNEYGSEWLKNAKVSPDAFVQMAMQLAYYKRYGEPCATYESASTRAFLHGRTETTRTCSVDTVAFTKAFYDPNVNKDEKISLLMKAIKSHTEYMISASNGLRCQIRDEEEKSKATLFKDPSYVQSMSFKLSTSNMSPAFGFHCGFGAVVPDGYGICYAIGKDKLKISISSYKKCKETD
;
A
#
# COMPACT_ATOMS: atom_id res chain seq x y z
N LEU A 1 10.31 4.60 -22.45
CA LEU A 1 9.58 5.67 -23.17
C LEU A 1 8.27 5.05 -23.57
N ASP A 2 7.17 5.45 -22.94
CA ASP A 2 5.85 4.94 -23.26
C ASP A 2 5.34 5.68 -24.50
N ASP A 3 4.88 4.93 -25.50
CA ASP A 3 4.42 5.43 -26.79
C ASP A 3 2.96 5.93 -26.77
N TYR A 4 2.30 5.77 -25.62
CA TYR A 4 0.98 6.31 -25.30
C TYR A 4 1.10 7.52 -24.35
N PRO A 5 0.16 8.47 -24.41
CA PRO A 5 0.12 9.57 -23.44
C PRO A 5 -0.31 9.04 -22.08
N THR A 6 0.20 9.64 -21.00
CA THR A 6 -0.52 9.59 -19.73
C THR A 6 -1.71 10.54 -19.84
N ASP A 7 -2.91 10.07 -19.54
CA ASP A 7 -4.10 10.91 -19.46
C ASP A 7 -3.86 12.08 -18.49
N THR A 8 -4.55 13.20 -18.71
CA THR A 8 -4.71 14.24 -17.67
C THR A 8 -5.42 13.70 -16.43
N ASP A 9 -6.16 12.61 -16.56
CA ASP A 9 -6.69 11.85 -15.45
C ASP A 9 -5.56 11.18 -14.64
N ILE A 10 -5.44 11.61 -13.39
CA ILE A 10 -4.39 11.16 -12.47
C ILE A 10 -4.57 9.68 -12.07
N ASP A 11 -5.80 9.17 -12.04
CA ASP A 11 -6.09 7.77 -11.72
C ASP A 11 -5.57 6.86 -12.83
N ILE A 12 -5.83 7.22 -14.09
CA ILE A 12 -5.34 6.47 -15.25
C ILE A 12 -3.81 6.52 -15.29
N SER A 13 -3.21 7.69 -15.06
CA SER A 13 -1.75 7.84 -15.00
C SER A 13 -1.12 6.97 -13.89
N HIS A 14 -1.77 6.88 -12.75
CA HIS A 14 -1.34 6.03 -11.64
C HIS A 14 -1.49 4.54 -11.96
N GLN A 15 -2.60 4.10 -12.56
CA GLN A 15 -2.79 2.72 -13.01
C GLN A 15 -1.72 2.32 -14.04
N ASN A 16 -1.36 3.21 -14.96
CA ASN A 16 -0.30 2.96 -15.96
C ASN A 16 1.08 2.69 -15.33
N CYS A 17 1.34 3.25 -14.16
CA CYS A 17 2.56 2.97 -13.40
C CYS A 17 2.62 1.52 -12.90
N PHE A 18 1.47 0.87 -12.63
CA PHE A 18 1.44 -0.51 -12.15
C PHE A 18 1.78 -1.51 -13.24
N HIS A 19 1.23 -1.34 -14.44
CA HIS A 19 1.18 -2.44 -15.42
C HIS A 19 1.37 -2.02 -16.88
N ALA A 20 1.58 -0.73 -17.19
CA ALA A 20 1.91 -0.26 -18.54
C ALA A 20 0.87 -0.56 -19.64
N TYR A 21 -0.43 -0.58 -19.31
CA TYR A 21 -1.54 -1.08 -20.15
C TYR A 21 -1.47 -2.55 -20.62
N ASP A 22 -0.28 -3.07 -20.96
CA ASP A 22 -0.09 -4.42 -21.51
C ASP A 22 1.20 -5.12 -21.00
N GLY A 23 1.96 -4.47 -20.12
CA GLY A 23 3.18 -4.98 -19.51
C GLY A 23 4.41 -5.12 -20.42
N ARG A 24 4.33 -4.76 -21.71
CA ARG A 24 5.40 -5.05 -22.69
C ARG A 24 6.57 -4.08 -22.63
N ASN A 25 6.33 -2.81 -22.30
CA ASN A 25 7.39 -1.79 -22.22
C ASN A 25 8.00 -1.67 -20.82
N ARG A 26 8.29 -2.81 -20.18
CA ARG A 26 8.76 -2.89 -18.79
C ARG A 26 9.84 -3.94 -18.63
N TRP A 27 10.66 -3.77 -17.60
CA TRP A 27 11.62 -4.75 -17.13
C TRP A 27 11.51 -4.87 -15.61
N PHE A 28 10.58 -5.69 -15.14
CA PHE A 28 10.22 -5.78 -13.71
C PHE A 28 11.33 -6.32 -12.81
N ASP A 29 12.34 -6.99 -13.36
CA ASP A 29 13.52 -7.43 -12.59
C ASP A 29 14.47 -6.28 -12.23
N LYS A 30 14.30 -5.09 -12.82
CA LYS A 30 15.10 -3.90 -12.48
C LYS A 30 14.45 -3.15 -11.33
N ALA A 31 15.27 -2.80 -10.33
CA ALA A 31 14.83 -2.09 -9.13
C ALA A 31 14.18 -0.72 -9.41
N ILE A 32 14.61 -0.05 -10.48
CA ILE A 32 14.09 1.27 -10.87
C ILE A 32 13.82 1.25 -12.37
N GLN A 33 12.61 1.69 -12.75
CA GLN A 33 12.22 1.95 -14.12
C GLN A 33 11.73 3.40 -14.20
N VAL A 34 12.31 4.19 -15.10
CA VAL A 34 11.90 5.58 -15.32
C VAL A 34 10.95 5.62 -16.51
N LEU A 35 9.71 6.03 -16.22
CA LEU A 35 8.64 6.11 -17.22
C LEU A 35 8.54 7.55 -17.70
N VAL A 36 8.61 7.72 -19.02
CA VAL A 36 8.40 9.01 -19.70
C VAL A 36 7.43 8.72 -20.84
N ALA A 37 6.21 9.24 -20.71
CA ALA A 37 5.17 9.14 -21.72
C ALA A 37 5.44 10.10 -22.89
N ASN A 38 4.80 9.86 -24.03
CA ASN A 38 5.01 10.64 -25.25
C ASN A 38 4.64 12.14 -25.11
N ASN A 39 3.78 12.49 -24.14
CA ASN A 39 3.37 13.85 -23.80
C ASN A 39 4.20 14.44 -22.63
N GLY A 40 5.20 13.70 -22.13
CA GLY A 40 6.18 14.21 -21.19
C GLY A 40 7.26 15.01 -21.92
N HIS A 41 7.41 16.29 -21.60
CA HIS A 41 8.49 17.11 -22.15
C HIS A 41 9.69 17.11 -21.20
N PRO A 42 10.85 16.52 -21.59
CA PRO A 42 12.08 16.74 -20.84
C PRO A 42 12.47 18.22 -20.93
N PRO A 43 13.20 18.77 -19.93
CA PRO A 43 13.74 20.12 -20.03
C PRO A 43 14.61 20.24 -21.27
N ASN A 44 14.53 21.40 -21.96
CA ASN A 44 15.37 21.70 -23.11
C ASN A 44 16.85 21.56 -22.73
N ALA A 45 17.50 20.50 -23.20
CA ALA A 45 18.93 20.31 -23.07
C ALA A 45 19.62 20.78 -24.36
N SER A 46 20.74 21.48 -24.21
CA SER A 46 21.62 21.75 -25.35
C SER A 46 22.10 20.41 -25.94
N PRO A 47 22.12 20.24 -27.27
CA PRO A 47 22.59 19.01 -27.89
C PRO A 47 24.05 18.73 -27.47
N ILE A 48 24.28 17.55 -26.90
CA ILE A 48 25.63 17.01 -26.69
C ILE A 48 25.82 15.92 -27.75
N GLU A 49 26.93 15.96 -28.46
CA GLU A 49 27.27 14.92 -29.44
C GLU A 49 27.70 13.64 -28.69
N LEU A 50 26.85 12.62 -28.75
CA LEU A 50 27.05 11.33 -28.10
C LEU A 50 26.94 10.21 -29.14
N SER A 51 27.53 9.05 -28.84
CA SER A 51 27.34 7.86 -29.67
C SER A 51 25.87 7.44 -29.69
N SER A 52 25.41 6.93 -30.83
CA SER A 52 24.03 6.45 -30.97
C SER A 52 23.76 5.29 -30.01
N PRO A 53 22.58 5.23 -29.37
CA PRO A 53 22.17 4.08 -28.56
C PRO A 53 22.25 2.77 -29.35
N GLN A 54 22.66 1.70 -28.69
CA GLN A 54 22.72 0.36 -29.28
C GLN A 54 21.43 -0.42 -29.00
N TYR A 55 20.78 -0.89 -30.05
CA TYR A 55 19.60 -1.74 -29.93
C TYR A 55 19.99 -3.15 -29.47
N LEU A 56 19.38 -3.62 -28.38
CA LEU A 56 19.56 -4.98 -27.87
C LEU A 56 18.79 -5.96 -28.76
N LYS A 57 19.53 -6.89 -29.39
CA LYS A 57 18.97 -7.94 -30.23
C LYS A 57 18.84 -9.24 -29.44
N TRP A 58 17.68 -9.87 -29.55
CA TRP A 58 17.37 -11.15 -28.91
C TRP A 58 17.12 -12.21 -29.98
N VAL A 59 17.61 -13.43 -29.74
CA VAL A 59 17.24 -14.60 -30.55
C VAL A 59 16.07 -15.26 -29.83
N VAL A 60 14.94 -15.36 -30.51
CA VAL A 60 13.71 -15.96 -29.99
C VAL A 60 13.40 -17.24 -30.76
N ASP A 61 13.08 -18.31 -30.04
CA ASP A 61 12.59 -19.56 -30.60
C ASP A 61 11.09 -19.76 -30.30
N ASN A 62 10.52 -20.86 -30.77
CA ASN A 62 9.11 -21.15 -30.54
C ASN A 62 8.75 -21.30 -29.06
N SER A 63 9.68 -21.77 -28.22
CA SER A 63 9.47 -21.93 -26.77
C SER A 63 9.36 -20.56 -26.09
N ILE A 64 10.27 -19.64 -26.43
CA ILE A 64 10.25 -18.25 -25.94
C ILE A 64 8.99 -17.54 -26.44
N MET A 65 8.62 -17.71 -27.71
CA MET A 65 7.41 -17.11 -28.26
C MET A 65 6.14 -17.58 -27.54
N ASN A 66 6.01 -18.87 -27.24
CA ASN A 66 4.89 -19.40 -26.45
C ASN A 66 4.88 -18.83 -25.02
N THR A 67 6.05 -18.68 -24.41
CA THR A 67 6.18 -18.08 -23.07
C THR A 67 5.74 -16.61 -23.07
N ILE A 68 6.11 -15.85 -24.10
CA ILE A 68 5.67 -14.46 -24.29
C ILE A 68 4.14 -14.39 -24.42
N GLN A 69 3.54 -15.27 -25.23
CA GLN A 69 2.08 -15.32 -25.39
C GLN A 69 1.36 -15.63 -24.06
N GLN A 70 1.86 -16.61 -23.30
CA GLN A 70 1.28 -16.93 -22.01
C GLN A 70 1.44 -15.78 -21.02
N ALA A 71 2.58 -15.08 -21.02
CA ALA A 71 2.80 -13.90 -20.19
C ALA A 71 1.83 -12.76 -20.55
N GLN A 72 1.54 -12.56 -21.85
CA GLN A 72 0.55 -11.57 -22.32
C GLN A 72 -0.87 -11.89 -21.82
N ILE A 73 -1.27 -13.17 -21.85
CA ILE A 73 -2.57 -13.60 -21.30
C ILE A 73 -2.62 -13.34 -19.78
N ASN A 74 -1.54 -13.68 -19.07
CA ASN A 74 -1.47 -13.54 -17.62
C ASN A 74 -1.52 -12.07 -17.18
N ILE A 75 -0.76 -11.19 -17.84
CA ILE A 75 -0.76 -9.77 -17.49
C ILE A 75 -2.11 -9.13 -17.83
N GLN A 76 -2.74 -9.46 -18.96
CA GLN A 76 -4.07 -8.94 -19.29
C GLN A 76 -5.08 -9.35 -18.21
N ALA A 77 -5.08 -10.62 -17.79
CA ALA A 77 -5.96 -11.10 -16.73
C ALA A 77 -5.68 -10.43 -15.36
N ALA A 78 -4.44 -10.02 -15.09
CA ALA A 78 -4.09 -9.27 -13.87
C ALA A 78 -4.57 -7.82 -13.93
N ILE A 79 -4.41 -7.16 -15.09
CA ILE A 79 -4.89 -5.80 -15.36
C ILE A 79 -6.41 -5.74 -15.24
N ASP A 80 -7.11 -6.66 -15.91
CA ASP A 80 -8.57 -6.73 -15.89
C ASP A 80 -9.12 -6.99 -14.49
N ASN A 81 -8.34 -7.62 -13.61
CA ASN A 81 -8.73 -7.92 -12.24
C ASN A 81 -8.35 -6.83 -11.23
N LEU A 82 -7.42 -5.93 -11.54
CA LEU A 82 -7.03 -4.86 -10.63
C LEU A 82 -8.15 -3.82 -10.56
N ASP A 83 -8.52 -3.45 -9.34
CA ASP A 83 -9.24 -2.21 -9.06
C ASP A 83 -8.33 -1.25 -8.30
N SER A 84 -8.34 0.03 -8.67
CA SER A 84 -7.42 1.02 -8.10
C SER A 84 -7.93 2.44 -8.30
N VAL A 85 -7.89 3.22 -7.22
CA VAL A 85 -8.32 4.62 -7.18
C VAL A 85 -7.34 5.48 -6.36
N LEU A 86 -7.14 6.74 -6.76
CA LEU A 86 -6.50 7.76 -5.93
C LEU A 86 -7.57 8.66 -5.30
N LEU A 87 -7.70 8.56 -3.98
CA LEU A 87 -8.45 9.52 -3.20
C LEU A 87 -7.59 10.75 -2.89
N HIS A 88 -8.02 11.89 -3.43
CA HIS A 88 -7.47 13.21 -3.14
C HIS A 88 -8.37 13.94 -2.14
N TYR A 89 -7.93 14.01 -0.89
CA TYR A 89 -8.71 14.62 0.17
C TYR A 89 -8.08 15.97 0.56
N ASN A 90 -8.74 17.07 0.18
CA ASN A 90 -8.18 18.44 0.29
C ASN A 90 -8.75 19.26 1.46
N GLU A 91 -9.51 18.64 2.38
CA GLU A 91 -10.14 19.35 3.50
C GLU A 91 -9.15 19.68 4.62
N TYR A 92 -8.18 18.79 4.84
CA TYR A 92 -7.14 18.97 5.85
C TYR A 92 -5.92 18.08 5.57
N GLY A 93 -4.81 18.40 6.24
CA GLY A 93 -3.62 17.56 6.28
C GLY A 93 -2.95 17.57 7.64
N SER A 94 -1.65 17.33 7.65
CA SER A 94 -0.86 17.23 8.86
C SER A 94 -0.86 18.49 9.73
N GLU A 95 -1.10 19.68 9.16
CA GLU A 95 -1.11 20.94 9.92
C GLU A 95 -2.29 20.99 10.90
N TRP A 96 -3.50 20.70 10.40
CA TRP A 96 -4.70 20.63 11.22
C TRP A 96 -4.59 19.54 12.30
N LEU A 97 -4.11 18.35 11.92
CA LEU A 97 -3.96 17.21 12.84
C LEU A 97 -2.97 17.50 13.97
N LYS A 98 -1.85 18.17 13.66
CA LYS A 98 -0.87 18.59 14.66
C LYS A 98 -1.42 19.68 15.58
N ASN A 99 -2.21 20.63 15.06
CA ASN A 99 -2.88 21.64 15.88
C ASN A 99 -3.90 21.01 16.85
N ALA A 100 -4.55 19.91 16.43
CA ALA A 100 -5.40 19.09 17.28
C ALA A 100 -4.61 18.17 18.25
N LYS A 101 -3.27 18.24 18.26
CA LYS A 101 -2.36 17.40 19.08
C LYS A 101 -2.53 15.91 18.84
N VAL A 102 -2.80 15.54 17.58
CA VAL A 102 -2.98 14.16 17.14
C VAL A 102 -1.87 13.78 16.16
N SER A 103 -1.32 12.56 16.29
CA SER A 103 -0.41 12.00 15.31
C SER A 103 -1.13 11.86 13.96
N PRO A 104 -0.66 12.51 12.87
CA PRO A 104 -1.36 12.43 11.60
C PRO A 104 -1.43 11.00 11.04
N ASP A 105 -0.36 10.23 11.23
CA ASP A 105 -0.26 8.83 10.83
C ASP A 105 -1.31 7.97 11.54
N ALA A 106 -1.30 8.01 12.88
CA ALA A 106 -2.25 7.27 13.71
C ALA A 106 -3.71 7.64 13.39
N PHE A 107 -3.98 8.91 13.11
CA PHE A 107 -5.32 9.36 12.74
C PHE A 107 -5.80 8.74 11.42
N VAL A 108 -4.96 8.78 10.37
CA VAL A 108 -5.30 8.17 9.07
C VAL A 108 -5.45 6.65 9.21
N GLN A 109 -4.61 6.01 10.00
CA GLN A 109 -4.76 4.60 10.37
C GLN A 109 -6.11 4.31 11.02
N MET A 110 -6.52 5.08 12.02
CA MET A 110 -7.84 4.91 12.66
C MET A 110 -9.00 5.19 11.70
N ALA A 111 -8.85 6.14 10.77
CA ALA A 111 -9.85 6.39 9.75
C ALA A 111 -10.02 5.19 8.80
N MET A 112 -8.93 4.53 8.39
CA MET A 112 -8.98 3.31 7.58
C MET A 112 -9.63 2.14 8.35
N GLN A 113 -9.29 1.97 9.62
CA GLN A 113 -9.93 0.95 10.47
C GLN A 113 -11.43 1.19 10.62
N LEU A 114 -11.84 2.45 10.81
CA LEU A 114 -13.24 2.82 10.92
C LEU A 114 -13.99 2.60 9.60
N ALA A 115 -13.37 2.94 8.46
CA ALA A 115 -13.95 2.70 7.13
C ALA A 115 -14.17 1.21 6.88
N TYR A 116 -13.18 0.36 7.18
CA TYR A 116 -13.32 -1.09 7.06
C TYR A 116 -14.44 -1.62 7.98
N TYR A 117 -14.44 -1.22 9.26
CA TYR A 117 -15.47 -1.66 10.21
C TYR A 117 -16.87 -1.22 9.77
N LYS A 118 -17.02 -0.01 9.23
CA LYS A 118 -18.30 0.47 8.67
C LYS A 118 -18.79 -0.42 7.53
N ARG A 119 -17.86 -0.87 6.67
CA ARG A 119 -18.17 -1.66 5.48
C ARG A 119 -18.55 -3.10 5.82
N TYR A 120 -17.78 -3.74 6.71
CA TYR A 120 -17.86 -5.17 6.96
C TYR A 120 -18.50 -5.55 8.30
N GLY A 121 -18.65 -4.60 9.24
CA GLY A 121 -19.19 -4.86 10.58
C GLY A 121 -18.24 -5.62 11.51
N GLU A 122 -17.03 -5.95 11.04
CA GLU A 122 -16.01 -6.66 11.79
C GLU A 122 -14.62 -6.03 11.61
N PRO A 123 -13.71 -6.18 12.59
CA PRO A 123 -12.33 -5.73 12.44
C PRO A 123 -11.52 -6.71 11.60
N CYS A 124 -10.36 -6.29 11.09
CA CYS A 124 -9.50 -7.16 10.30
C CYS A 124 -8.02 -7.05 10.66
N ALA A 125 -7.28 -8.13 10.39
CA ALA A 125 -5.83 -8.10 10.45
C ALA A 125 -5.29 -7.02 9.51
N THR A 126 -4.51 -6.09 10.07
CA THR A 126 -3.99 -4.92 9.37
C THR A 126 -2.48 -4.89 9.49
N TYR A 127 -1.82 -4.78 8.34
CA TYR A 127 -0.39 -4.55 8.22
C TYR A 127 -0.13 -3.06 8.01
N GLU A 128 0.82 -2.52 8.73
CA GLU A 128 1.45 -1.24 8.45
C GLU A 128 2.96 -1.38 8.51
N SER A 129 3.67 -0.82 7.53
CA SER A 129 5.14 -0.81 7.55
C SER A 129 5.71 0.12 8.63
N ALA A 130 6.46 -0.45 9.58
CA ALA A 130 7.30 0.29 10.51
C ALA A 130 8.77 0.23 10.06
N SER A 131 9.41 1.37 9.90
CA SER A 131 10.81 1.42 9.46
C SER A 131 11.76 0.97 10.57
N THR A 132 12.59 -0.04 10.31
CA THR A 132 13.66 -0.48 11.24
C THR A 132 15.04 0.06 10.85
N ARG A 133 15.10 1.16 10.07
CA ARG A 133 16.35 1.78 9.57
C ARG A 133 17.35 2.21 10.64
N ALA A 134 16.94 2.25 11.91
CA ALA A 134 17.82 2.49 13.04
C ALA A 134 18.83 1.35 13.26
N PHE A 135 18.55 0.16 12.72
CA PHE A 135 19.44 -1.01 12.79
C PHE A 135 20.23 -1.18 11.48
N LEU A 136 21.41 -1.78 11.58
CA LEU A 136 22.24 -2.12 10.41
C LEU A 136 21.44 -3.03 9.45
N HIS A 137 21.36 -2.62 8.18
CA HIS A 137 20.55 -3.29 7.15
C HIS A 137 19.05 -3.38 7.49
N GLY A 138 18.56 -2.49 8.37
CA GLY A 138 17.15 -2.39 8.72
C GLY A 138 16.25 -2.27 7.49
N ARG A 139 15.19 -3.06 7.49
CA ARG A 139 14.12 -3.05 6.48
C ARG A 139 12.86 -2.48 7.14
N THR A 140 11.88 -3.34 7.36
CA THR A 140 10.60 -2.99 7.97
C THR A 140 10.18 -4.07 8.96
N GLU A 141 9.49 -3.67 10.01
CA GLU A 141 8.62 -4.52 10.83
C GLU A 141 7.14 -4.16 10.55
N THR A 142 6.21 -4.91 11.12
CA THR A 142 4.78 -4.73 11.03
C THR A 142 4.24 -4.04 12.28
N THR A 143 3.71 -2.83 12.13
CA THR A 143 2.76 -2.27 13.09
C THR A 143 1.41 -2.92 12.85
N ARG A 144 0.86 -3.59 13.87
CA ARG A 144 -0.46 -4.22 13.80
C ARG A 144 -1.52 -3.21 14.26
N THR A 145 -2.02 -2.41 13.32
CA THR A 145 -2.98 -1.32 13.60
C THR A 145 -4.26 -1.78 14.31
N CYS A 146 -4.76 -2.96 13.98
CA CYS A 146 -5.97 -3.53 14.58
C CYS A 146 -5.74 -4.02 16.01
N SER A 147 -5.57 -3.07 16.94
CA SER A 147 -5.45 -3.32 18.39
C SER A 147 -6.82 -3.45 19.07
N VAL A 148 -6.84 -3.95 20.30
CA VAL A 148 -8.08 -4.00 21.11
C VAL A 148 -8.73 -2.63 21.30
N ASP A 149 -7.93 -1.57 21.40
CA ASP A 149 -8.43 -0.19 21.53
C ASP A 149 -8.99 0.34 20.20
N THR A 150 -8.39 -0.05 19.08
CA THR A 150 -8.91 0.23 17.73
C THR A 150 -10.27 -0.43 17.52
N VAL A 151 -10.42 -1.69 17.95
CA VAL A 151 -11.71 -2.41 17.90
C VAL A 151 -12.75 -1.74 18.79
N ALA A 152 -12.38 -1.32 20.01
CA ALA A 152 -13.29 -0.61 20.91
C ALA A 152 -13.76 0.72 20.30
N PHE A 153 -12.85 1.51 19.73
CA PHE A 153 -13.16 2.75 19.03
C PHE A 153 -14.10 2.54 17.84
N THR A 154 -13.77 1.62 16.93
CA THR A 154 -14.54 1.40 15.70
C THR A 154 -15.96 0.89 15.98
N LYS A 155 -16.13 0.01 16.97
CA LYS A 155 -17.44 -0.44 17.46
C LYS A 155 -18.26 0.71 18.05
N ALA A 156 -17.66 1.48 18.94
CA ALA A 156 -18.36 2.55 19.65
C ALA A 156 -18.75 3.71 18.73
N PHE A 157 -17.97 4.00 17.67
CA PHE A 157 -18.20 5.15 16.82
C PHE A 157 -19.59 5.17 16.15
N TYR A 158 -20.08 3.99 15.73
CA TYR A 158 -21.40 3.84 15.10
C TYR A 158 -22.52 3.47 16.07
N ASP A 159 -22.22 3.22 17.35
CA ASP A 159 -23.23 2.96 18.36
C ASP A 159 -24.00 4.25 18.69
N PRO A 160 -25.34 4.29 18.54
CA PRO A 160 -26.15 5.46 18.90
C PRO A 160 -26.21 5.70 20.42
N ASN A 161 -25.91 4.70 21.24
CA ASN A 161 -25.94 4.80 22.70
C ASN A 161 -24.65 5.37 23.30
N VAL A 162 -23.57 5.44 22.50
CA VAL A 162 -22.31 6.04 22.93
C VAL A 162 -22.32 7.53 22.59
N ASN A 163 -22.04 8.37 23.57
CA ASN A 163 -22.00 9.82 23.37
C ASN A 163 -20.71 10.27 22.67
N LYS A 164 -20.69 11.53 22.20
CA LYS A 164 -19.55 12.09 21.46
C LYS A 164 -18.24 12.09 22.25
N ASP A 165 -18.28 12.43 23.53
CA ASP A 165 -17.08 12.54 24.36
C ASP A 165 -16.43 11.18 24.59
N GLU A 166 -17.24 10.13 24.77
CA GLU A 166 -16.78 8.75 24.86
C GLU A 166 -16.17 8.28 23.53
N LYS A 167 -16.79 8.59 22.38
CA LYS A 167 -16.21 8.30 21.05
C LYS A 167 -14.83 8.96 20.87
N ILE A 168 -14.68 10.21 21.28
CA ILE A 168 -13.40 10.93 21.23
C ILE A 168 -12.39 10.28 22.18
N SER A 169 -12.78 9.95 23.41
CA SER A 169 -11.92 9.27 24.37
C SER A 169 -11.37 7.95 23.82
N LEU A 170 -12.23 7.13 23.21
CA LEU A 170 -11.84 5.87 22.59
C LEU A 170 -10.94 6.07 21.38
N LEU A 171 -11.20 7.07 20.53
CA LEU A 171 -10.32 7.45 19.43
C LEU A 171 -8.92 7.81 19.94
N MET A 172 -8.83 8.67 20.96
CA MET A 172 -7.55 9.09 21.53
C MET A 172 -6.79 7.92 22.16
N LYS A 173 -7.50 6.98 22.78
CA LYS A 173 -6.91 5.73 23.29
C LYS A 173 -6.34 4.87 22.15
N ALA A 174 -7.09 4.68 21.08
CA ALA A 174 -6.64 3.91 19.92
C ALA A 174 -5.42 4.55 19.23
N ILE A 175 -5.41 5.88 19.07
CA ILE A 175 -4.26 6.64 18.56
C ILE A 175 -3.01 6.45 19.43
N LYS A 176 -3.18 6.48 20.76
CA LYS A 176 -2.07 6.27 21.70
C LYS A 176 -1.51 4.84 21.54
N SER A 177 -2.37 3.82 21.54
CA SER A 177 -1.96 2.43 21.40
C SER A 177 -1.29 2.14 20.04
N HIS A 178 -1.78 2.77 18.96
CA HIS A 178 -1.11 2.73 17.66
C HIS A 178 0.31 3.31 17.71
N THR A 179 0.46 4.49 18.34
CA THR A 179 1.76 5.15 18.49
C THR A 179 2.74 4.28 19.29
N GLU A 180 2.28 3.64 20.37
CA GLU A 180 3.08 2.71 21.16
C GLU A 180 3.50 1.49 20.33
N TYR A 181 2.58 0.89 19.57
CA TYR A 181 2.91 -0.22 18.67
C TYR A 181 3.92 0.16 17.59
N MET A 182 3.79 1.34 16.98
CA MET A 182 4.72 1.84 15.97
C MET A 182 6.13 2.01 16.54
N ILE A 183 6.25 2.52 17.77
CA ILE A 183 7.53 2.62 18.48
C ILE A 183 8.10 1.22 18.75
N SER A 184 7.30 0.29 19.26
CA SER A 184 7.74 -1.09 19.52
C SER A 184 8.20 -1.81 18.26
N ALA A 185 7.44 -1.72 17.17
CA ALA A 185 7.77 -2.33 15.88
C ALA A 185 9.06 -1.74 15.29
N SER A 186 9.21 -0.42 15.34
CA SER A 186 10.41 0.29 14.85
C SER A 186 11.69 -0.09 15.64
N ASN A 187 11.54 -0.61 16.86
CA ASN A 187 12.63 -1.11 17.71
C ASN A 187 12.93 -2.62 17.53
N GLY A 188 12.37 -3.27 16.50
CA GLY A 188 12.86 -4.56 16.00
C GLY A 188 12.41 -5.81 16.77
N LEU A 189 11.31 -5.74 17.53
CA LEU A 189 10.76 -6.92 18.22
C LEU A 189 10.02 -7.83 17.24
N ARG A 190 10.69 -8.90 16.78
CA ARG A 190 10.07 -9.97 15.97
C ARG A 190 10.29 -11.35 16.58
N CYS A 191 9.21 -12.12 16.73
CA CYS A 191 9.31 -13.57 16.92
C CYS A 191 9.75 -14.22 15.59
N GLN A 192 10.89 -14.91 15.58
CA GLN A 192 11.38 -15.66 14.42
C GLN A 192 11.64 -17.12 14.82
N ILE A 193 11.15 -18.07 14.01
CA ILE A 193 11.64 -19.45 14.02
C ILE A 193 12.93 -19.48 13.21
N ARG A 194 13.99 -20.10 13.72
CA ARG A 194 15.32 -20.01 13.10
C ARG A 194 15.74 -21.27 12.36
N ASP A 195 15.22 -22.44 12.71
CA ASP A 195 15.57 -23.70 12.05
C ASP A 195 14.35 -24.60 11.73
N GLU A 196 14.58 -25.57 10.82
CA GLU A 196 13.52 -26.49 10.34
C GLU A 196 13.05 -27.46 11.44
N GLU A 197 13.88 -27.73 12.45
CA GLU A 197 13.49 -28.59 13.57
C GLU A 197 12.48 -27.88 14.48
N GLU A 198 12.77 -26.64 14.88
CA GLU A 198 11.85 -25.75 15.61
C GLU A 198 10.55 -25.58 14.83
N LYS A 199 10.64 -25.33 13.52
CA LYS A 199 9.48 -25.15 12.64
C LYS A 199 8.58 -26.38 12.60
N SER A 200 9.17 -27.59 12.61
CA SER A 200 8.40 -28.84 12.63
C SER A 200 7.61 -29.02 13.93
N LYS A 201 8.13 -28.51 15.06
CA LYS A 201 7.52 -28.61 16.40
C LYS A 201 6.60 -27.43 16.72
N ALA A 202 6.74 -26.30 16.03
CA ALA A 202 6.01 -25.09 16.34
C ALA A 202 4.56 -25.15 15.80
N THR A 203 3.68 -25.72 16.61
CA THR A 203 2.24 -25.84 16.31
C THR A 203 1.55 -24.48 16.20
N LEU A 204 2.05 -23.44 16.88
CA LEU A 204 1.53 -22.08 16.84
C LEU A 204 1.33 -21.57 15.40
N PHE A 205 2.26 -21.85 14.49
CA PHE A 205 2.21 -21.34 13.11
C PHE A 205 1.16 -22.06 12.24
N LYS A 206 0.61 -23.17 12.74
CA LYS A 206 -0.51 -23.90 12.14
C LYS A 206 -1.85 -23.55 12.81
N ASP A 207 -1.83 -22.80 13.91
CA ASP A 207 -3.04 -22.39 14.60
C ASP A 207 -3.88 -21.50 13.67
N PRO A 208 -5.20 -21.75 13.51
CA PRO A 208 -6.06 -20.95 12.68
C PRO A 208 -6.01 -19.45 13.03
N SER A 209 -5.83 -19.10 14.31
CA SER A 209 -5.72 -17.72 14.77
C SER A 209 -4.44 -17.06 14.29
N TYR A 210 -3.32 -17.80 14.26
CA TYR A 210 -2.07 -17.31 13.69
C TYR A 210 -2.23 -17.05 12.19
N VAL A 211 -2.76 -18.03 11.45
CA VAL A 211 -2.98 -17.92 10.00
C VAL A 211 -3.90 -16.73 9.68
N GLN A 212 -4.99 -16.58 10.41
CA GLN A 212 -5.91 -15.45 10.26
C GLN A 212 -5.22 -14.11 10.57
N SER A 213 -4.39 -14.04 11.62
CA SER A 213 -3.62 -12.84 11.97
C SER A 213 -2.57 -12.44 10.93
N MET A 214 -2.19 -13.36 10.04
CA MET A 214 -1.24 -13.14 8.95
C MET A 214 -1.94 -12.88 7.60
N SER A 215 -3.28 -13.01 7.54
CA SER A 215 -4.09 -12.67 6.38
C SER A 215 -4.48 -11.19 6.43
N PHE A 216 -3.58 -10.32 5.99
CA PHE A 216 -3.75 -8.88 6.08
C PHE A 216 -4.79 -8.35 5.08
N LYS A 217 -6.04 -8.23 5.53
CA LYS A 217 -7.14 -7.63 4.74
C LYS A 217 -6.90 -6.16 4.43
N LEU A 218 -6.15 -5.46 5.29
CA LEU A 218 -5.63 -4.14 5.01
C LEU A 218 -4.10 -4.21 5.03
N SER A 219 -3.48 -3.97 3.88
CA SER A 219 -2.03 -3.77 3.77
C SER A 219 -1.76 -2.29 3.53
N THR A 220 -1.11 -1.62 4.49
CA THR A 220 -1.01 -0.16 4.50
C THR A 220 0.44 0.31 4.59
N SER A 221 0.73 1.48 4.01
CA SER A 221 2.05 2.11 4.15
C SER A 221 1.97 3.63 4.03
N ASN A 222 2.62 4.32 4.96
CA ASN A 222 2.74 5.77 4.96
C ASN A 222 4.01 6.22 4.22
N MET A 223 3.84 7.08 3.22
CA MET A 223 4.91 7.70 2.42
C MET A 223 5.02 9.22 2.61
N SER A 224 4.50 9.74 3.72
CA SER A 224 4.50 11.17 4.03
C SER A 224 5.90 11.80 4.03
N PRO A 225 6.03 13.09 3.65
CA PRO A 225 4.96 13.99 3.19
C PRO A 225 4.62 13.85 1.70
N ALA A 226 5.34 12.99 0.95
CA ALA A 226 5.28 12.77 -0.49
C ALA A 226 5.02 14.02 -1.35
N PHE A 227 5.95 14.97 -1.41
CA PHE A 227 5.80 16.13 -2.30
C PHE A 227 5.81 15.68 -3.77
N GLY A 228 4.74 15.97 -4.53
CA GLY A 228 4.64 15.62 -5.97
C GLY A 228 4.55 14.13 -6.31
N PHE A 229 4.40 13.24 -5.32
CA PHE A 229 4.44 11.79 -5.51
C PHE A 229 3.10 11.12 -5.14
N HIS A 230 2.63 10.21 -5.99
CA HIS A 230 1.52 9.30 -5.72
C HIS A 230 2.10 7.89 -5.68
N CYS A 231 1.97 7.23 -4.53
CA CYS A 231 2.38 5.84 -4.37
C CYS A 231 1.17 4.93 -4.39
N GLY A 232 1.39 3.70 -4.82
CA GLY A 232 0.39 2.65 -4.74
C GLY A 232 1.05 1.28 -4.79
N PHE A 233 0.35 0.28 -4.27
CA PHE A 233 0.67 -1.13 -4.40
C PHE A 233 -0.62 -1.95 -4.32
N GLY A 234 -0.60 -3.17 -4.87
CA GLY A 234 -1.74 -4.10 -4.89
C GLY A 234 -2.05 -4.67 -3.51
N ALA A 235 -3.28 -5.16 -3.31
CA ALA A 235 -3.63 -5.94 -2.13
C ALA A 235 -2.79 -7.23 -2.02
N VAL A 236 -2.46 -7.63 -0.79
CA VAL A 236 -1.59 -8.81 -0.51
C VAL A 236 -2.38 -10.11 -0.33
N VAL A 237 -3.70 -10.02 -0.27
CA VAL A 237 -4.63 -11.16 -0.26
C VAL A 237 -5.74 -10.90 -1.29
N PRO A 238 -6.37 -11.95 -1.86
CA PRO A 238 -7.39 -11.80 -2.89
C PRO A 238 -8.62 -10.99 -2.47
N ASP A 239 -8.91 -10.96 -1.18
CA ASP A 239 -10.10 -10.36 -0.56
C ASP A 239 -9.72 -9.27 0.44
N GLY A 240 -8.75 -8.44 0.07
CA GLY A 240 -8.29 -7.33 0.88
C GLY A 240 -7.92 -6.11 0.04
N TYR A 241 -7.30 -5.13 0.69
CA TYR A 241 -6.94 -3.85 0.12
C TYR A 241 -5.43 -3.57 0.28
N GLY A 242 -4.83 -2.98 -0.76
CA GLY A 242 -3.52 -2.35 -0.70
C GLY A 242 -3.71 -0.84 -0.61
N ILE A 243 -3.19 -0.21 0.46
CA ILE A 243 -3.41 1.22 0.72
C ILE A 243 -2.08 1.92 0.94
N CYS A 244 -1.67 2.74 -0.02
CA CYS A 244 -0.53 3.65 0.15
C CYS A 244 -1.04 5.07 0.35
N TYR A 245 -0.54 5.77 1.36
CA TYR A 245 -1.00 7.13 1.63
C TYR A 245 0.13 8.08 1.98
N ALA A 246 -0.11 9.35 1.71
CA ALA A 246 0.78 10.44 2.07
C ALA A 246 0.00 11.65 2.59
N ILE A 247 0.52 12.21 3.67
CA ILE A 247 -0.09 13.30 4.43
C ILE A 247 0.69 14.57 4.12
N GLY A 248 0.11 15.43 3.29
CA GLY A 248 0.60 16.78 3.02
C GLY A 248 0.31 17.73 4.20
N LYS A 249 0.58 19.02 4.02
CA LYS A 249 0.23 20.03 5.05
C LYS A 249 -1.28 20.23 5.15
N ASP A 250 -1.93 20.30 4.00
CA ASP A 250 -3.32 20.71 3.77
C ASP A 250 -4.18 19.64 3.09
N LYS A 251 -3.59 18.49 2.72
CA LYS A 251 -4.27 17.42 1.99
C LYS A 251 -3.76 16.03 2.33
N LEU A 252 -4.56 15.02 2.04
CA LEU A 252 -4.17 13.61 2.01
C LEU A 252 -4.27 13.08 0.59
N LYS A 253 -3.34 12.19 0.23
CA LYS A 253 -3.37 11.42 -1.01
C LYS A 253 -3.34 9.96 -0.64
N ILE A 254 -4.32 9.19 -1.07
CA ILE A 254 -4.49 7.79 -0.69
C ILE A 254 -4.73 6.98 -1.95
N SER A 255 -3.78 6.14 -2.33
CA SER A 255 -4.03 5.07 -3.29
C SER A 255 -4.66 3.89 -2.57
N ILE A 256 -5.76 3.40 -3.12
CA ILE A 256 -6.46 2.20 -2.65
C ILE A 256 -6.53 1.25 -3.83
N SER A 257 -6.16 -0.01 -3.61
CA SER A 257 -6.30 -1.08 -4.59
C SER A 257 -7.01 -2.30 -4.00
N SER A 258 -7.77 -2.99 -4.84
CA SER A 258 -8.44 -4.25 -4.53
C SER A 258 -8.49 -5.12 -5.80
N TYR A 259 -9.23 -6.23 -5.76
CA TYR A 259 -9.35 -7.14 -6.90
C TYR A 259 -10.82 -7.36 -7.28
N LYS A 260 -11.18 -7.05 -8.52
CA LYS A 260 -12.56 -7.13 -9.05
C LYS A 260 -13.17 -8.54 -8.98
N LYS A 261 -12.35 -9.60 -8.98
CA LYS A 261 -12.82 -10.98 -8.76
C LYS A 261 -13.37 -11.21 -7.34
N CYS A 262 -12.93 -10.44 -6.35
CA CYS A 262 -13.53 -10.45 -5.02
C CYS A 262 -14.77 -9.55 -5.02
N LYS A 263 -15.94 -10.13 -4.77
CA LYS A 263 -17.23 -9.40 -4.78
C LYS A 263 -17.48 -8.59 -3.50
N GLU A 264 -16.67 -8.83 -2.47
CA GLU A 264 -16.81 -8.20 -1.15
C GLU A 264 -16.02 -6.89 -1.06
N THR A 265 -14.91 -6.79 -1.80
CA THR A 265 -14.12 -5.57 -1.97
C THR A 265 -14.68 -4.71 -3.10
N ASP A 266 -14.37 -3.41 -3.04
CA ASP A 266 -14.76 -2.37 -3.99
C ASP A 266 -13.62 -1.35 -4.22
#